data_AF-A0A6N9PS37-F1
#
_entry.id   AF-A0A6N9PS37-F1
#
_cell.length_a   1.000
_cell.length_b   1.000
_cell.length_c   1.000
_cell.angle_alpha   90.00
_cell.angle_beta   90.00
_cell.angle_gamma   90.00
#
_symmetry.space_group_name_H-M   'P 1'
#
loop_
_entity.id
_entity.type
_entity.pdbx_description
1 polymer ?
#
loop_
_entity_poly.entity_id
_entity_poly.type
_entity_poly.pdbx_seq_one_letter_code
_entity_poly.pdbx_strand_id
1 'polypeptide(L)'
;MNVQMMDGLLGASSNIKLAGTPMSVYRQASAEGDMEKMKRALGYTGECTEKAVKYQEKLDEGMKAEAEAEKEKAKLEQEAAIEKRREEHKRAEEGAEPGRSQETDQVQISEAAKAALKNIPPVEAAEPVSSEPMIYTPAGEVSAVPAETEPSVSFSA
;
A
#
# COMPACT_ATOMS: atom_id res chain seq x y z
N MET A 1 -20.53 -4.65 -4.61
CA MET A 1 -21.17 -3.48 -3.99
C MET A 1 -22.08 -3.93 -2.87
N ASN A 2 -21.79 -3.48 -1.65
CA ASN A 2 -22.63 -3.75 -0.47
C ASN A 2 -23.99 -3.02 -0.58
N VAL A 3 -25.09 -3.67 -0.15
CA VAL A 3 -26.45 -3.09 -0.20
C VAL A 3 -26.56 -1.80 0.62
N GLN A 4 -25.90 -1.73 1.78
CA GLN A 4 -25.87 -0.54 2.62
C GLN A 4 -25.16 0.63 1.93
N MET A 5 -24.07 0.33 1.20
CA MET A 5 -23.35 1.34 0.42
C MET A 5 -24.23 1.94 -0.67
N MET A 6 -25.03 1.10 -1.34
CA MET A 6 -25.95 1.53 -2.38
C MET A 6 -27.12 2.36 -1.82
N ASP A 7 -27.74 1.91 -0.72
CA ASP A 7 -28.82 2.65 -0.04
C ASP A 7 -28.33 3.99 0.49
N GLY A 8 -27.15 4.02 1.11
CA GLY A 8 -26.51 5.23 1.59
C GLY A 8 -26.25 6.25 0.47
N LEU A 9 -25.71 5.80 -0.66
CA LEU A 9 -25.43 6.68 -1.79
C LEU A 9 -26.71 7.28 -2.39
N LEU A 10 -27.73 6.44 -2.60
CA LEU A 10 -28.99 6.88 -3.18
C LEU A 10 -29.75 7.82 -2.23
N GLY A 11 -29.78 7.49 -0.94
CA GLY A 11 -30.42 8.30 0.08
C GLY A 11 -29.74 9.66 0.28
N ALA A 12 -28.40 9.69 0.37
CA ALA A 12 -27.65 10.93 0.53
C ALA A 12 -27.84 11.85 -0.69
N SER A 13 -27.65 11.31 -1.90
CA SER A 13 -27.77 12.08 -3.14
C SER A 13 -29.18 12.63 -3.37
N SER A 14 -30.22 11.85 -3.03
CA SER A 14 -31.61 12.31 -3.16
C SER A 14 -31.93 13.44 -2.19
N ASN A 15 -31.49 13.34 -0.93
CA ASN A 15 -31.75 14.38 0.07
C ASN A 15 -30.97 15.68 -0.21
N ILE A 16 -29.73 15.59 -0.72
CA ILE A 16 -28.96 16.77 -1.15
C ILE A 16 -29.68 17.48 -2.32
N LYS A 17 -30.21 16.73 -3.29
CA LYS A 17 -31.01 17.31 -4.38
C LYS A 17 -32.28 17.98 -3.85
N LEU A 18 -32.98 17.34 -2.93
CA LEU A 18 -34.18 17.91 -2.29
C LEU A 18 -33.87 19.20 -1.52
N ALA A 19 -32.69 19.33 -0.92
CA ALA A 19 -32.23 20.55 -0.25
C ALA A 19 -31.99 21.73 -1.21
N GLY A 20 -31.80 21.47 -2.51
CA GLY A 20 -31.57 22.53 -3.51
C GLY A 20 -32.76 23.45 -3.73
N THR A 21 -33.98 22.91 -3.70
CA THR A 21 -35.22 23.68 -3.86
C THR A 21 -35.43 24.71 -2.74
N PRO A 22 -35.44 24.35 -1.45
CA PRO A 22 -35.56 25.33 -0.37
C PRO A 22 -34.38 26.31 -0.35
N MET A 23 -33.16 25.89 -0.70
CA MET A 23 -32.04 26.83 -0.85
C MET A 23 -32.26 27.87 -1.96
N SER A 24 -32.96 27.52 -3.03
CA SER A 24 -33.33 28.46 -4.08
C SER A 24 -34.36 29.48 -3.58
N VAL A 25 -35.36 29.02 -2.81
CA VAL A 25 -36.35 29.89 -2.15
C VAL A 25 -35.68 30.82 -1.14
N TYR A 26 -34.70 30.32 -0.37
CA TYR A 26 -33.92 31.13 0.56
C TYR A 26 -33.21 32.29 -0.16
N ARG A 27 -32.57 32.02 -1.31
CA ARG A 27 -31.89 33.06 -2.10
C ARG A 27 -32.85 34.14 -2.60
N GLN A 28 -34.04 33.73 -3.05
CA GLN A 28 -35.08 34.67 -3.46
C GLN A 28 -35.57 35.52 -2.28
N ALA A 29 -35.92 34.88 -1.16
CA ALA A 29 -36.38 35.57 0.04
C ALA A 29 -35.32 36.53 0.60
N SER A 30 -34.04 36.16 0.50
CA SER A 30 -32.93 37.03 0.88
C SER A 30 -32.82 38.28 0.02
N ALA A 31 -33.17 38.21 -1.28
CA ALA A 31 -33.21 39.38 -2.16
C ALA A 31 -34.41 40.28 -1.85
N GLU A 32 -35.53 39.70 -1.41
CA GLU A 32 -36.75 40.40 -0.98
C GLU A 32 -36.65 40.96 0.46
N GLY A 33 -35.65 40.54 1.24
CA GLY A 33 -35.51 40.90 2.66
C GLY A 33 -36.50 40.17 3.59
N ASP A 34 -37.15 39.10 3.11
CA ASP A 34 -38.16 38.35 3.85
C ASP A 34 -37.51 37.31 4.79
N MET A 35 -37.22 37.75 6.00
CA MET A 35 -36.58 36.94 7.04
C MET A 35 -37.39 35.72 7.49
N GLU A 36 -38.73 35.76 7.42
CA GLU A 36 -39.57 34.63 7.82
C GLU A 36 -39.50 33.51 6.78
N LYS A 37 -39.61 33.85 5.50
CA LYS A 37 -39.41 32.87 4.40
C LYS A 37 -38.00 32.29 4.42
N MET A 38 -36.98 33.10 4.70
CA MET A 38 -35.60 32.62 4.83
C MET A 38 -35.47 31.56 5.93
N LYS A 39 -35.97 31.83 7.15
CA LYS A 39 -35.91 30.87 8.26
C LYS A 39 -36.62 29.57 7.94
N ARG A 40 -37.80 29.65 7.32
CA ARG A 40 -38.57 28.48 6.93
C ARG A 40 -37.85 27.64 5.86
N ALA A 41 -37.28 28.29 4.85
CA ALA A 41 -36.49 27.63 3.82
C ALA A 41 -35.24 26.95 4.40
N LEU A 42 -34.56 27.61 5.34
CA LEU A 42 -33.41 27.02 6.03
C LEU A 42 -33.82 25.78 6.85
N GLY A 43 -34.99 25.81 7.50
CA GLY A 43 -35.53 24.66 8.24
C GLY A 43 -35.71 23.42 7.34
N TYR A 44 -36.36 23.57 6.19
CA TYR A 44 -36.52 22.47 5.23
C TYR A 44 -35.19 21.97 4.66
N THR A 45 -34.24 22.89 4.44
CA THR A 45 -32.88 22.54 4.00
C THR A 45 -32.18 21.71 5.08
N GLY A 46 -32.27 22.13 6.34
CA GLY A 46 -31.74 21.43 7.51
C GLY A 46 -32.22 19.98 7.58
N GLU A 47 -33.54 19.76 7.53
CA GLU A 47 -34.14 18.42 7.56
C GLU A 47 -33.64 17.51 6.43
N CYS A 48 -33.45 18.07 5.22
CA CYS A 48 -32.90 17.32 4.10
C CYS A 48 -31.43 16.98 4.34
N THR A 49 -30.63 17.95 4.78
CA THR A 49 -29.20 17.72 5.05
C THR A 49 -28.96 16.74 6.20
N GLU A 50 -29.76 16.78 7.27
CA GLU A 50 -29.68 15.81 8.37
C GLU A 50 -29.97 14.39 7.88
N LYS A 51 -30.99 14.21 7.03
CA LYS A 51 -31.26 12.91 6.40
C LYS A 51 -30.10 12.47 5.51
N ALA A 52 -29.53 13.39 4.73
CA ALA A 52 -28.38 13.09 3.89
C ALA A 52 -27.18 12.60 4.71
N VAL A 53 -26.89 13.22 5.85
CA VAL A 53 -25.82 12.80 6.76
C VAL A 53 -26.07 11.39 7.29
N LYS A 54 -27.29 11.06 7.72
CA LYS A 54 -27.64 9.69 8.17
C LYS A 54 -27.43 8.64 7.07
N TYR A 55 -27.70 8.98 5.81
CA TYR A 55 -27.42 8.07 4.69
C TYR A 55 -25.93 8.01 4.35
N GLN A 56 -25.17 9.09 4.57
CA GLN A 56 -23.72 9.08 4.46
C GLN A 56 -23.10 8.13 5.48
N GLU A 57 -23.57 8.13 6.73
CA GLU A 57 -23.11 7.19 7.76
C GLU A 57 -23.32 5.73 7.32
N LYS A 58 -24.50 5.40 6.76
CA LYS A 58 -24.77 4.07 6.18
C LYS A 58 -23.86 3.73 5.00
N LEU A 59 -23.52 4.72 4.18
CA LEU A 59 -22.59 4.55 3.08
C LEU A 59 -21.21 4.18 3.62
N ASP A 60 -20.73 4.90 4.62
CA ASP A 60 -19.42 4.70 5.22
C ASP A 60 -19.32 3.32 5.91
N GLU A 61 -20.40 2.88 6.57
CA GLU A 61 -20.52 1.52 7.11
C GLU A 61 -20.47 0.45 6.00
N GLY A 62 -21.25 0.63 4.94
CA GLY A 62 -21.27 -0.29 3.79
C GLY A 62 -19.92 -0.37 3.07
N MET A 63 -19.21 0.75 2.96
CA MET A 63 -17.89 0.83 2.35
C MET A 63 -16.83 0.11 3.19
N LYS A 64 -16.86 0.27 4.52
CA LYS A 64 -15.97 -0.47 5.43
C LYS A 64 -16.20 -1.98 5.33
N ALA A 65 -17.46 -2.40 5.32
CA ALA A 65 -17.81 -3.81 5.20
C ALA A 65 -17.36 -4.41 3.85
N GLU A 66 -17.51 -3.67 2.75
CA GLU A 66 -17.02 -4.10 1.44
C GLU A 66 -15.49 -4.21 1.40
N ALA A 67 -14.78 -3.24 1.97
CA ALA A 67 -13.32 -3.26 2.05
C ALA A 67 -12.79 -4.44 2.88
N GLU A 68 -13.40 -4.76 4.02
CA GLU A 68 -13.01 -5.93 4.81
C GLU A 68 -13.29 -7.24 4.07
N ALA A 69 -14.44 -7.37 3.41
CA ALA A 69 -14.76 -8.55 2.61
C ALA A 69 -13.77 -8.75 1.43
N GLU A 70 -13.32 -7.66 0.82
CA GLU A 70 -12.32 -7.71 -0.26
C GLU A 70 -10.94 -8.11 0.27
N LYS A 71 -10.53 -7.58 1.44
CA LYS A 71 -9.31 -8.00 2.13
C LYS A 71 -9.33 -9.48 2.50
N GLU A 72 -10.45 -9.99 2.99
CA GLU A 72 -10.58 -11.42 3.33
C GLU A 72 -10.45 -12.30 2.09
N LYS A 73 -11.11 -11.93 0.98
CA LYS A 73 -10.97 -12.64 -0.30
C LYS A 73 -9.53 -12.62 -0.79
N ALA A 74 -8.87 -11.47 -0.74
CA ALA A 74 -7.48 -11.35 -1.15
C ALA A 74 -6.53 -12.22 -0.30
N LYS A 75 -6.76 -12.30 1.02
CA LYS A 75 -6.00 -13.20 1.91
C LYS A 75 -6.23 -14.67 1.57
N LEU A 76 -7.48 -15.08 1.33
CA LEU A 76 -7.80 -16.45 0.93
C LEU A 76 -7.15 -16.82 -0.41
N GLU A 77 -7.16 -15.91 -1.38
CA GLU A 77 -6.49 -16.09 -2.66
C GLU A 77 -4.97 -16.19 -2.50
N GLN A 78 -4.38 -15.38 -1.62
CA GLN A 78 -2.96 -15.42 -1.29
C GLN A 78 -2.58 -16.75 -0.61
N GLU A 79 -3.38 -17.21 0.35
CA GLU A 79 -3.16 -18.49 1.04
C GLU A 79 -3.28 -19.66 0.06
N ALA A 80 -4.30 -19.67 -0.80
CA ALA A 80 -4.46 -20.69 -1.83
C ALA A 80 -3.28 -20.69 -2.83
N ALA A 81 -2.73 -19.52 -3.17
CA ALA A 81 -1.54 -19.43 -4.02
C ALA A 81 -0.28 -19.97 -3.33
N ILE A 82 -0.12 -19.71 -2.03
CA ILE A 82 0.99 -20.25 -1.24
C ILE A 82 0.86 -21.77 -1.10
N GLU A 83 -0.34 -22.27 -0.83
CA GLU A 83 -0.59 -23.71 -0.70
C GLU A 83 -0.31 -24.45 -2.01
N LYS A 84 -0.78 -23.92 -3.15
CA LYS A 84 -0.42 -24.46 -4.48
C LYS A 84 1.09 -24.51 -4.70
N ARG A 85 1.81 -23.45 -4.34
CA ARG A 85 3.28 -23.42 -4.44
C ARG A 85 3.94 -24.46 -3.54
N ARG A 86 3.42 -24.67 -2.33
CA ARG A 86 3.92 -25.70 -1.40
C ARG A 86 3.67 -27.10 -1.93
N GLU A 87 2.48 -27.37 -2.49
CA GLU A 87 2.18 -28.65 -3.12
C GLU A 87 3.05 -28.92 -4.35
N GLU A 88 3.28 -27.92 -5.20
CA GLU A 88 4.19 -28.02 -6.33
C GLU A 88 5.62 -28.33 -5.87
N HIS A 89 6.12 -27.64 -4.84
CA HIS A 89 7.43 -27.92 -4.27
C HIS A 89 7.50 -29.35 -3.71
N LYS A 90 6.49 -29.79 -2.98
CA LYS A 90 6.42 -31.14 -2.42
C LYS A 90 6.41 -32.20 -3.53
N ARG A 91 5.65 -32.01 -4.61
CA ARG A 91 5.65 -32.92 -5.77
C ARG A 91 6.99 -32.92 -6.52
N ALA A 92 7.63 -31.77 -6.66
CA ALA A 92 8.95 -31.68 -7.27
C ALA A 92 10.01 -32.39 -6.43
N GLU A 93 9.91 -32.30 -5.10
CA GLU A 93 10.80 -32.98 -4.15
C GLU A 93 10.55 -34.49 -4.09
N GLU A 94 9.29 -34.94 -4.11
CA GLU A 94 8.95 -36.38 -4.20
C GLU A 94 9.34 -37.01 -5.55
N GLY A 95 9.32 -36.22 -6.64
CA GLY A 95 9.80 -36.64 -7.97
C GLY A 95 11.31 -36.51 -8.15
N ALA A 96 12.00 -35.80 -7.26
CA ALA A 96 13.45 -35.74 -7.22
C ALA A 96 13.94 -36.91 -6.34
N GLU A 97 14.46 -37.96 -6.98
CA GLU A 97 15.09 -39.06 -6.25
C GLU A 97 16.11 -38.52 -5.22
N PRO A 98 16.22 -39.14 -4.02
CA PRO A 98 17.09 -38.69 -2.92
C PRO A 98 18.60 -38.77 -3.20
N GLY A 99 19.00 -38.84 -4.48
CA GLY A 99 20.37 -38.92 -4.96
C GLY A 99 20.76 -37.84 -5.99
N ARG A 100 19.86 -36.93 -6.40
CA ARG A 100 20.28 -35.80 -7.25
C ARG A 100 21.02 -34.79 -6.37
N SER A 101 22.33 -34.96 -6.30
CA SER A 101 23.24 -33.96 -5.76
C SER A 101 22.83 -32.60 -6.32
N GLN A 102 22.52 -31.66 -5.43
CA GLN A 102 22.50 -30.26 -5.79
C GLN A 102 23.82 -30.02 -6.53
N GLU A 103 23.72 -29.70 -7.82
CA GLU A 103 24.87 -29.36 -8.67
C GLU A 103 25.35 -28.00 -8.17
N THR A 104 25.97 -28.03 -6.99
CA THR A 104 26.67 -26.92 -6.39
C THR A 104 27.91 -26.74 -7.24
N ASP A 105 28.12 -25.52 -7.73
CA ASP A 105 29.29 -25.20 -8.53
C ASP A 105 30.53 -25.35 -7.63
N GLN A 106 31.16 -26.51 -7.70
CA GLN A 106 32.31 -26.84 -6.85
C GLN A 106 33.54 -26.16 -7.44
N VAL A 107 33.90 -25.02 -6.86
CA VAL A 107 35.15 -24.34 -7.18
C VAL A 107 36.31 -25.15 -6.57
N GLN A 108 37.08 -25.84 -7.41
CA GLN A 108 38.29 -26.55 -6.98
C GLN A 108 39.47 -25.57 -6.90
N ILE A 109 39.97 -25.33 -5.69
CA ILE A 109 41.19 -24.55 -5.47
C ILE A 109 42.41 -25.45 -5.73
N SER A 110 43.30 -25.03 -6.62
CA SER A 110 44.54 -25.76 -6.93
C SER A 110 45.44 -25.95 -5.71
N GLU A 111 46.19 -27.05 -5.69
CA GLU A 111 47.09 -27.40 -4.59
C GLU A 111 48.17 -26.33 -4.36
N ALA A 112 48.66 -25.71 -5.44
CA ALA A 112 49.60 -24.60 -5.38
C ALA A 112 49.01 -23.37 -4.67
N ALA A 113 47.73 -23.05 -4.91
CA ALA A 113 47.05 -21.95 -4.23
C ALA A 113 46.79 -22.26 -2.74
N LYS A 114 46.49 -23.52 -2.39
CA LYS A 114 46.41 -23.96 -0.98
C LYS A 114 47.77 -23.91 -0.26
N ALA A 115 48.86 -24.22 -0.95
CA ALA A 115 50.21 -24.15 -0.38
C ALA A 115 50.70 -22.70 -0.21
N ALA A 116 50.32 -21.80 -1.12
CA ALA A 116 50.57 -20.37 -0.98
C ALA A 116 49.84 -19.79 0.26
N LEU A 117 48.59 -20.21 0.52
CA LEU A 117 47.82 -19.77 1.68
C LEU A 117 48.45 -20.15 3.03
N LYS A 118 49.22 -21.25 3.10
CA LYS A 118 49.91 -21.70 4.33
C LYS A 118 51.18 -20.92 4.65
N ASN A 119 51.79 -20.28 3.65
CA ASN A 119 53.04 -19.52 3.81
C ASN A 119 52.81 -18.01 3.93
N ILE A 120 51.56 -17.56 3.83
CA ILE A 120 51.17 -16.19 4.08
C ILE A 120 50.86 -16.09 5.59
N PRO A 121 51.57 -15.26 6.39
CA PRO A 121 51.11 -14.96 7.74
C PRO A 121 49.68 -14.42 7.64
N PRO A 122 48.78 -14.69 8.62
CA PRO A 122 47.42 -14.15 8.56
C PRO A 122 47.53 -12.66 8.25
N VAL A 123 46.94 -12.24 7.13
CA VAL A 123 46.95 -10.83 6.78
C VAL A 123 46.25 -10.15 7.96
N GLU A 124 47.02 -9.37 8.72
CA GLU A 124 46.47 -8.41 9.64
C GLU A 124 45.45 -7.62 8.82
N ALA A 125 44.20 -7.57 9.28
CA ALA A 125 43.09 -7.00 8.53
C ALA A 125 43.58 -5.68 7.95
N ALA A 126 43.79 -5.64 6.62
CA ALA A 126 44.25 -4.44 5.98
C ALA A 126 43.21 -3.38 6.34
N GLU A 127 43.67 -2.30 6.97
CA GLU A 127 42.80 -1.16 7.28
C GLU A 127 41.98 -0.86 6.03
N PRO A 128 40.65 -0.62 6.17
CA PRO A 128 39.78 -0.45 5.02
C PRO A 128 40.39 0.65 4.16
N VAL A 129 40.80 0.29 2.95
CA VAL A 129 41.27 1.28 1.99
C VAL A 129 40.11 2.26 1.86
N SER A 130 40.31 3.49 2.33
CA SER A 130 39.37 4.61 2.23
C SER A 130 39.28 5.07 0.77
N SER A 131 39.06 4.14 -0.15
CA SER A 131 38.73 4.46 -1.53
C SER A 131 37.23 4.71 -1.59
N GLU A 132 36.86 5.98 -1.76
CA GLU A 132 35.48 6.37 -2.01
C GLU A 132 34.92 5.57 -3.19
N PRO A 133 33.68 5.04 -3.09
CA PRO A 133 33.10 4.26 -4.18
C PRO A 133 32.98 5.14 -5.45
N MET A 134 33.62 4.72 -6.53
CA MET A 134 33.54 5.42 -7.82
C MET A 134 32.36 4.89 -8.63
N ILE A 135 31.50 5.78 -9.13
CA ILE A 135 30.35 5.43 -9.97
C ILE A 135 30.65 5.82 -11.41
N TYR A 136 30.43 4.90 -12.34
CA TYR A 136 30.60 5.16 -13.77
C TYR A 136 29.28 5.62 -14.39
N THR A 137 29.34 6.67 -15.18
CA THR A 137 28.22 7.10 -16.02
C THR A 137 28.06 6.16 -17.22
N PRO A 138 26.89 6.11 -17.88
CA PRO A 138 26.67 5.23 -19.04
C PRO A 138 27.59 5.52 -20.25
N ALA A 139 28.32 6.64 -20.25
CA ALA A 139 29.36 6.96 -21.23
C ALA A 139 30.77 6.46 -20.83
N GLY A 140 30.92 5.87 -19.64
CA GLY A 140 32.19 5.33 -19.14
C GLY A 140 33.05 6.32 -18.35
N GLU A 141 32.56 7.53 -18.08
CA GLU A 141 33.28 8.53 -17.26
C GLU A 141 32.99 8.36 -15.77
N VAL A 142 34.01 8.55 -14.93
CA VAL A 142 33.95 8.34 -13.48
C VAL A 142 33.40 9.60 -12.79
N SER A 143 32.37 9.43 -11.96
CA SER A 143 31.77 10.48 -11.12
C SER A 143 31.81 10.07 -9.64
N ALA A 144 32.07 11.05 -8.77
CA ALA A 144 32.01 10.88 -7.31
C ALA A 144 30.55 10.81 -6.83
N VAL A 145 30.29 10.01 -5.80
CA VAL A 145 28.95 9.80 -5.21
C VAL A 145 28.44 11.10 -4.58
N PRO A 146 27.22 11.58 -4.88
CA PRO A 146 26.60 12.63 -4.07
C PRO A 146 26.27 12.07 -2.68
N ALA A 147 26.74 12.75 -1.63
CA ALA A 147 26.61 12.32 -0.23
C ALA A 147 25.15 11.97 0.13
N GLU A 148 24.96 10.73 0.58
CA GLU A 148 23.68 10.22 1.09
C GLU A 148 23.34 10.95 2.40
N THR A 149 22.25 11.72 2.40
CA THR A 149 21.63 12.24 3.62
C THR A 149 20.90 11.10 4.33
N GLU A 150 21.36 10.72 5.52
CA GLU A 150 20.71 9.64 6.29
C GLU A 150 19.26 10.00 6.65
N PRO A 151 18.27 9.11 6.40
CA PRO A 151 16.91 9.30 6.88
C PRO A 151 16.83 8.90 8.36
N SER A 152 16.71 9.89 9.25
CA SER A 152 16.41 9.66 10.67
C SER A 152 14.99 9.09 10.81
N VAL A 153 14.86 7.83 11.19
CA VAL A 153 13.56 7.23 11.56
C VAL A 153 13.62 6.80 13.02
N SER A 154 12.89 7.50 13.88
CA SER A 154 12.76 7.22 15.31
C SER A 154 11.43 6.50 15.61
N PHE A 155 11.50 5.40 16.37
CA PHE A 155 10.33 4.72 16.95
C PHE A 155 10.32 4.95 18.46
N SER A 156 9.23 5.50 18.99
CA SER A 156 8.95 5.55 20.44
C SER A 156 8.15 4.32 20.86
N ALA A 157 8.59 3.69 21.95
CA ALA A 157 7.93 2.57 22.62
C ALA A 157 6.81 3.05 23.56
#